data_AF-A0A7V9M5P3-F1
#
_entry.id   AF-A0A7V9M5P3-F1
#
_cell.length_a   1.000
_cell.length_b   1.000
_cell.length_c   1.000
_cell.angle_alpha   90.00
_cell.angle_beta   90.00
_cell.angle_gamma   90.00
#
_symmetry.space_group_name_H-M   'P 1'
#
loop_
_entity.id
_entity.type
_entity.pdbx_description
1 polymer ?
#
loop_
_entity_poly.entity_id
_entity_poly.type
_entity_poly.pdbx_seq_one_letter_code
_entity_poly.pdbx_strand_id
1 'polypeptide(L)'
;MKLSDSQRDAVRALIQAQGEVGPSLGGALEALEFARWDDLPDAVLPWDRVAELAAAQGISEADVVWDLTAGLHARAGAKPK
;
A
#
# COMPACT_ATOMS: atom_id res chain seq x y z
N MET A 1 14.71 11.58 13.37
CA MET A 1 14.07 12.67 12.61
C MET A 1 13.41 12.03 11.40
N LYS A 2 12.09 12.16 11.24
CA LYS A 2 11.34 11.61 10.10
C LYS A 2 11.11 12.73 9.09
N LEU A 3 11.39 12.49 7.82
CA LEU A 3 11.09 13.44 6.74
C LEU A 3 9.61 13.36 6.39
N SER A 4 8.96 14.50 6.14
CA SER A 4 7.63 14.50 5.53
C SER A 4 7.69 14.04 4.07
N ASP A 5 6.55 13.67 3.49
CA ASP A 5 6.47 13.26 2.08
C ASP A 5 7.06 14.32 1.15
N SER A 6 6.69 15.59 1.33
CA SER A 6 7.24 16.71 0.55
C SER A 6 8.76 16.87 0.68
N GLN A 7 9.32 16.63 1.88
CA GLN A 7 10.77 16.68 2.10
C GLN A 7 11.47 15.49 1.43
N ARG A 8 10.84 14.31 1.49
CA ARG A 8 11.34 13.09 0.86
C ARG A 8 11.38 13.23 -0.67
N ASP A 9 10.30 13.76 -1.25
CA ASP A 9 10.18 14.01 -2.68
C ASP A 9 11.21 15.03 -3.16
N ALA A 10 11.46 16.09 -2.38
CA ALA A 10 12.49 17.08 -2.68
C ALA A 10 13.90 16.45 -2.69
N VAL A 11 14.23 15.58 -1.72
CA VAL A 11 15.52 14.88 -1.68
C VAL A 11 15.66 13.91 -2.84
N ARG A 12 14.59 13.17 -3.20
CA ARG A 12 14.58 12.28 -4.37
C ARG A 12 14.89 13.06 -5.65
N ALA A 13 14.20 14.18 -5.87
CA ALA A 13 14.41 15.03 -7.03
C ALA A 13 15.84 15.60 -7.09
N LEU A 14 16.40 15.99 -5.95
CA LEU A 14 17.78 16.47 -5.85
C LEU A 14 18.79 15.40 -6.26
N ILE A 15 18.63 14.17 -5.76
CA ILE A 15 19.52 13.04 -6.07
C ILE A 15 19.42 12.70 -7.56
N GLN A 16 18.21 12.64 -8.12
CA GLN A 16 17.99 12.35 -9.55
C GLN A 16 18.60 13.42 -10.46
N ALA A 17 18.59 14.69 -10.03
CA ALA A 17 19.21 15.79 -10.78
C ALA A 17 20.75 15.69 -10.89
N GLN A 18 21.40 14.84 -10.10
CA GLN A 18 22.85 14.62 -10.18
C GLN A 18 23.27 13.73 -11.37
N GLY A 19 22.33 13.06 -12.05
CA GLY A 19 22.64 12.16 -13.17
C GLY A 19 22.98 10.74 -12.71
N GLU A 20 24.10 10.18 -13.16
CA GLU A 20 24.53 8.84 -12.74
C GLU A 20 24.81 8.81 -11.23
N VAL A 21 23.96 8.08 -10.52
CA VAL A 21 24.05 7.90 -9.08
C VAL A 21 24.87 6.65 -8.76
N GLY A 22 25.99 6.85 -8.07
CA GLY A 22 26.78 5.76 -7.51
C GLY A 22 26.02 4.98 -6.43
N PRO A 23 26.56 3.85 -5.95
CA PRO A 23 25.87 2.91 -5.06
C PRO A 23 25.34 3.54 -3.76
N SER A 24 26.03 4.56 -3.22
CA SER A 24 25.57 5.28 -2.02
C SER A 24 24.29 6.09 -2.25
N LEU A 25 24.18 6.78 -3.39
CA LEU A 25 23.00 7.57 -3.73
C LEU A 25 21.84 6.68 -4.22
N GLY A 26 22.16 5.55 -4.87
CA GLY A 26 21.19 4.50 -5.19
C GLY A 26 20.55 3.93 -3.92
N GLY A 27 21.36 3.53 -2.93
CA GLY A 27 20.85 3.04 -1.65
C GLY A 27 20.04 4.10 -0.88
N ALA A 28 20.41 5.38 -0.98
CA ALA A 28 19.63 6.46 -0.40
C ALA A 28 18.25 6.61 -1.07
N LEU A 29 18.15 6.45 -2.39
CA LEU A 29 16.86 6.46 -3.10
C LEU A 29 15.95 5.31 -2.65
N GLU A 30 16.48 4.10 -2.53
CA GLU A 30 15.72 2.94 -2.03
C GLU A 30 15.23 3.17 -0.60
N ALA A 31 16.10 3.69 0.28
CA ALA A 31 15.72 4.03 1.65
C ALA A 31 14.59 5.08 1.71
N LEU A 32 14.58 6.05 0.80
CA LEU A 32 13.48 7.02 0.68
C LEU A 32 12.19 6.30 0.21
N GLU A 33 12.26 5.38 -0.75
CA GLU A 33 11.06 4.61 -1.14
C GLU A 33 10.46 3.81 0.03
N PHE A 34 11.30 3.17 0.84
CA PHE A 34 10.84 2.42 2.01
C PHE A 34 10.25 3.33 3.10
N ALA A 35 10.86 4.50 3.34
CA ALA A 35 10.37 5.44 4.35
C ALA A 35 8.94 5.94 4.07
N ARG A 36 8.47 5.88 2.80
CA ARG A 36 7.07 6.19 2.46
C ARG A 36 6.09 5.20 3.08
N TRP A 37 6.49 3.96 3.27
CA TRP A 37 5.61 2.91 3.80
C TRP A 37 5.39 3.07 5.29
N ASP A 38 6.35 3.67 6.01
CA ASP A 38 6.22 4.01 7.43
C ASP A 38 5.19 5.10 7.71
N ASP A 39 4.76 5.86 6.70
CA ASP A 39 3.77 6.94 6.81
C ASP A 39 2.37 6.51 6.31
N LEU A 40 2.20 5.25 5.89
CA LEU A 40 0.89 4.74 5.55
C LEU A 40 0.00 4.71 6.81
N PRO A 41 -1.26 5.16 6.70
CA PRO A 41 -2.19 5.04 7.81
C PRO A 41 -2.39 3.57 8.16
N ASP A 42 -2.68 3.30 9.44
CA ASP A 42 -3.09 1.96 9.86
C ASP A 42 -4.30 1.51 9.03
N ALA A 43 -4.23 0.27 8.54
CA ALA A 43 -5.32 -0.29 7.76
C ALA A 43 -6.57 -0.41 8.63
N VAL A 44 -7.61 0.37 8.31
CA VAL A 44 -8.90 0.28 8.97
C VAL A 44 -9.82 -0.59 8.12
N LEU A 45 -10.16 -1.77 8.63
CA LEU A 45 -11.16 -2.66 8.06
C LEU A 45 -12.41 -2.65 8.94
N PRO A 46 -13.61 -2.84 8.35
CA PRO A 46 -14.84 -3.01 9.11
C PRO A 46 -14.88 -4.41 9.74
N TRP A 47 -14.02 -4.64 10.75
CA TRP A 47 -13.77 -5.96 11.33
C TRP A 47 -15.03 -6.66 11.82
N ASP A 48 -15.97 -5.91 12.41
CA ASP A 48 -17.28 -6.46 12.81
C ASP A 48 -18.00 -7.11 11.63
N ARG A 49 -17.99 -6.44 10.47
CA ARG A 49 -18.61 -6.96 9.24
C ARG A 49 -17.82 -8.13 8.64
N VAL A 50 -16.50 -8.11 8.74
CA VAL A 50 -15.64 -9.21 8.30
C VAL A 50 -15.94 -10.48 9.12
N ALA A 51 -16.03 -10.34 10.45
CA ALA A 51 -16.34 -11.45 11.35
C ALA A 51 -17.73 -12.04 11.10
N GLU A 52 -18.75 -11.18 10.89
CA GLU A 52 -20.10 -11.62 10.52
C GLU A 52 -20.10 -12.44 9.21
N LEU A 53 -19.40 -11.96 8.19
CA LEU A 53 -19.32 -12.62 6.89
C LEU A 53 -18.54 -13.93 6.95
N ALA A 54 -17.48 -13.98 7.75
CA ALA A 54 -16.68 -15.18 7.97
C ALA A 54 -17.54 -16.28 8.63
N ALA A 55 -18.26 -15.92 9.69
CA ALA A 55 -19.17 -16.83 10.39
C ALA A 55 -20.32 -17.32 9.50
N ALA A 56 -20.95 -16.42 8.73
CA ALA A 56 -22.06 -16.76 7.86
C ALA A 56 -21.67 -17.71 6.71
N GLN A 57 -20.43 -17.61 6.23
CA GLN A 57 -19.92 -18.40 5.10
C GLN A 57 -19.09 -19.62 5.55
N GLY A 58 -18.68 -19.70 6.81
CA GLY A 58 -17.81 -20.76 7.32
C GLY A 58 -16.39 -20.70 6.78
N ILE A 59 -15.87 -19.50 6.50
CA ILE A 59 -14.51 -19.25 5.98
C ILE A 59 -13.72 -18.37 6.95
N SER A 60 -12.42 -18.18 6.72
CA SER A 60 -11.61 -17.33 7.60
C SER A 60 -11.85 -15.84 7.33
N GLU A 61 -11.61 -15.00 8.34
CA GLU A 61 -11.64 -13.54 8.17
C GLU A 61 -10.64 -13.06 7.11
N ALA A 62 -9.50 -13.73 6.96
CA ALA A 62 -8.52 -13.44 5.92
C ALA A 62 -9.10 -13.69 4.51
N ASP A 63 -9.85 -14.78 4.32
CA ASP A 63 -10.52 -15.08 3.04
C ASP A 63 -11.60 -14.02 2.73
N VAL A 64 -12.35 -13.58 3.75
CA VAL A 64 -13.33 -12.50 3.59
C VAL A 64 -12.64 -11.19 3.20
N VAL A 65 -11.53 -10.82 3.86
CA VAL A 65 -10.76 -9.63 3.51
C VAL A 65 -10.25 -9.72 2.08
N TRP A 66 -9.75 -10.90 1.69
CA TRP A 66 -9.30 -11.14 0.32
C TRP A 66 -10.44 -10.95 -0.69
N ASP A 67 -11.61 -11.51 -0.45
CA ASP A 67 -12.77 -11.36 -1.34
C ASP A 67 -13.28 -9.92 -1.43
N LEU A 68 -13.35 -9.21 -0.29
CA LEU A 68 -13.76 -7.81 -0.24
C LEU A 68 -12.80 -6.89 -1.00
N THR A 69 -11.50 -7.20 -0.95
CA THR A 69 -10.44 -6.37 -1.57
C THR A 69 -10.09 -6.79 -2.99
N ALA A 70 -10.35 -8.05 -3.38
CA ALA A 70 -10.16 -8.55 -4.74
C ALA A 70 -11.01 -7.80 -5.79
N GLY A 71 -12.08 -7.12 -5.37
CA GLY A 71 -12.89 -6.23 -6.20
C GLY A 71 -12.24 -4.90 -6.61
N LEU A 72 -11.08 -4.52 -6.05
CA LEU A 72 -10.42 -3.23 -6.33
C LEU A 72 -9.80 -3.11 -7.74
N HIS A 73 -9.79 -4.20 -8.53
CA HIS A 73 -9.52 -4.14 -9.98
C HIS A 73 -10.59 -4.84 -10.84
N ALA A 74 -11.78 -5.12 -10.30
CA ALA A 74 -12.86 -5.74 -11.08
C ALA A 74 -14.19 -5.01 -10.88
N ARG A 75 -14.28 -3.80 -11.45
CA ARG A 75 -15.59 -3.27 -11.83
C ARG A 75 -15.66 -3.02 -13.34
N ALA A 76 -15.82 -4.11 -14.09
CA ALA A 76 -16.52 -4.13 -15.37
C ALA A 76 -16.79 -5.59 -15.78
N GLY A 77 -18.02 -6.08 -15.64
CA GLY A 77 -18.40 -7.36 -16.22
C GLY A 77 -19.52 -8.11 -15.51
N ALA A 78 -20.74 -7.62 -15.70
CA ALA A 78 -22.02 -8.33 -15.72
C ALA A 78 -22.05 -9.84 -15.36
N LYS A 79 -22.90 -10.19 -14.38
CA LYS A 79 -23.70 -11.43 -14.50
C LYS A 79 -24.73 -11.23 -15.62
N PRO A 80 -25.11 -12.29 -16.35
CA PRO A 80 -26.42 -12.84 -16.00
C PRO A 80 -26.57 -14.36 -16.13
N LYS A 81 -27.48 -14.84 -15.27
CA LYS A 81 -28.30 -16.07 -15.27
C LYS A 81 -27.59 -17.43 -15.20
#